data_AF-A0AAT9HML6-F1
#
_entry.id   AF-A0AAT9HML6-F1
#
_cell.length_a   1.000
_cell.length_b   1.000
_cell.length_c   1.000
_cell.angle_alpha   90.00
_cell.angle_beta   90.00
_cell.angle_gamma   90.00
#
_symmetry.space_group_name_H-M   'P 1'
#
loop_
_entity.id
_entity.type
_entity.pdbx_description
1 polymer ?
#
loop_
_entity_poly.entity_id
_entity_poly.type
_entity_poly.pdbx_seq_one_letter_code
_entity_poly.pdbx_strand_id
1 'polypeptide(L)'
;MEMIAAAHVHTIKEYGPDRLAGFSPIPAMSMVSHAAGARFYSLLGGAMLSFYDWYADLPVASPQMFGDQTDVPESGDWWDAGYLIMWGSNLPVTCTPDAHWMVEARYRGQKVVAVSPDYADNVKFADEWLAAQPGTDGALAMAMGHVILKEFFVDRATLYFTDYVRKFTDLPFLVALDEAGDEPGTFRPGKFLTAADLGGEQARAEHAEFRTVLLDEATGLPVVPNGTLGDRYGDAGAGKWNLDLGDTRPCSPPRAAGRHRSRSNCPVSTPPTAARAGCGAACPYAGSPGGWSPRSTTCCWPSTASPATACPAGGRPRTTTRASPAPPPGRPPSPAWTPGRRPGSPGSSRPTRRSPAAVR
;
A
#
# COMPACT_ATOMS: atom_id res chain seq x y z
N MET A 1 44.89 6.05 -12.09
CA MET A 1 44.77 5.91 -10.62
C MET A 1 45.26 7.14 -9.88
N GLU A 2 46.47 7.64 -10.14
CA GLU A 2 47.04 8.81 -9.45
C GLU A 2 46.16 10.07 -9.51
N MET A 3 45.63 10.42 -10.70
CA MET A 3 44.70 11.54 -10.86
C MET A 3 43.45 11.41 -9.96
N ILE A 4 42.86 10.21 -9.88
CA ILE A 4 41.67 9.94 -9.06
C ILE A 4 42.01 10.13 -7.58
N ALA A 5 43.12 9.54 -7.13
CA ALA A 5 43.57 9.68 -5.74
C ALA A 5 43.87 11.14 -5.37
N ALA A 6 44.57 11.89 -6.24
CA ALA A 6 44.86 13.30 -6.04
C ALA A 6 43.58 14.15 -5.93
N ALA A 7 42.59 13.88 -6.79
CA ALA A 7 41.29 14.54 -6.73
C ALA A 7 40.55 14.24 -5.41
N HIS A 8 40.54 12.97 -4.96
CA HIS A 8 39.91 12.60 -3.69
C HIS A 8 40.59 13.30 -2.51
N VAL A 9 41.93 13.27 -2.44
CA VAL A 9 42.69 13.93 -1.37
C VAL A 9 42.45 15.44 -1.38
N HIS A 10 42.47 16.08 -2.56
CA HIS A 10 42.20 17.51 -2.68
C HIS A 10 40.79 17.86 -2.20
N THR A 11 39.77 17.14 -2.70
CA THR A 11 38.36 17.39 -2.33
C THR A 11 38.11 17.20 -0.84
N ILE A 12 38.64 16.13 -0.24
CA ILE A 12 38.52 15.87 1.20
C ILE A 12 39.15 17.02 2.00
N LYS A 13 40.35 17.48 1.60
CA LYS A 13 41.09 18.51 2.31
C LYS A 13 40.44 19.89 2.20
N GLU A 14 39.98 20.26 1.02
CA GLU A 14 39.46 21.61 0.73
C GLU A 14 37.98 21.78 1.12
N TYR A 15 37.16 20.75 0.87
CA TYR A 15 35.70 20.87 0.97
C TYR A 15 35.06 19.91 1.98
N GLY A 16 35.76 18.84 2.36
CA GLY A 16 35.25 17.79 3.24
C GLY A 16 34.94 16.48 2.50
N PRO A 17 34.90 15.36 3.23
CA PRO A 17 34.75 14.03 2.63
C PRO A 17 33.35 13.76 2.05
N ASP A 18 32.32 14.44 2.54
CA ASP A 18 30.94 14.35 2.05
C ASP A 18 30.73 14.95 0.64
N ARG A 19 31.75 15.62 0.07
CA ARG A 19 31.78 16.05 -1.34
C ARG A 19 32.22 14.94 -2.29
N LEU A 20 32.55 13.76 -1.76
CA LEU A 20 32.74 12.54 -2.52
C LEU A 20 31.45 11.73 -2.50
N ALA A 21 30.91 11.39 -3.67
CA ALA A 21 29.71 10.58 -3.78
C ALA A 21 29.94 9.34 -4.65
N GLY A 22 29.48 8.19 -4.17
CA GLY A 22 29.47 6.93 -4.90
C GLY A 22 28.03 6.49 -5.21
N PHE A 23 27.78 6.11 -6.48
CA PHE A 23 26.54 5.48 -6.89
C PHE A 23 26.82 4.07 -7.42
N SER A 24 26.29 3.06 -6.73
CA SER A 24 26.34 1.67 -7.15
C SER A 24 25.07 0.98 -6.66
N PRO A 25 24.13 0.59 -7.53
CA PRO A 25 22.84 0.06 -7.12
C PRO A 25 22.90 -1.45 -6.82
N ILE A 26 21.82 -1.97 -6.24
CA ILE A 26 21.45 -3.40 -6.12
C ILE A 26 22.63 -4.32 -5.72
N PRO A 27 22.99 -4.36 -4.43
CA PRO A 27 24.08 -5.22 -3.93
C PRO A 27 23.80 -6.71 -4.12
N ALA A 28 22.52 -7.14 -4.13
CA ALA A 28 22.15 -8.56 -4.19
C ALA A 28 22.62 -9.25 -5.49
N MET A 29 22.72 -8.52 -6.61
CA MET A 29 23.19 -9.10 -7.89
C MET A 29 24.69 -9.40 -7.90
N SER A 30 25.50 -8.63 -7.16
CA SER A 30 26.96 -8.81 -7.10
C SER A 30 27.56 -8.16 -5.85
N MET A 31 27.40 -8.83 -4.71
CA MET A 31 27.69 -8.25 -3.38
C MET A 31 29.11 -7.68 -3.25
N VAL A 32 30.12 -8.41 -3.73
CA VAL A 32 31.52 -7.98 -3.62
C VAL A 32 31.83 -6.80 -4.53
N SER A 33 31.27 -6.78 -5.75
CA SER A 33 31.45 -5.67 -6.71
C SER A 33 30.86 -4.37 -6.17
N HIS A 34 29.67 -4.43 -5.59
CA HIS A 34 29.06 -3.29 -4.90
C HIS A 34 29.89 -2.88 -3.68
N ALA A 35 30.27 -3.84 -2.83
CA ALA A 35 31.01 -3.58 -1.60
C ALA A 35 32.40 -2.96 -1.83
N ALA A 36 33.06 -3.23 -2.95
CA ALA A 36 34.35 -2.64 -3.28
C ALA A 36 34.28 -1.10 -3.33
N GLY A 37 33.30 -0.56 -4.05
CA GLY A 37 33.06 0.89 -4.13
C GLY A 37 32.51 1.45 -2.82
N ALA A 38 31.49 0.79 -2.25
CA ALA A 38 30.86 1.24 -1.00
C ALA A 38 31.86 1.34 0.14
N ARG A 39 32.69 0.31 0.34
CA ARG A 39 33.74 0.31 1.38
C ARG A 39 34.77 1.40 1.15
N PHE A 40 35.19 1.63 -0.09
CA PHE A 40 36.15 2.69 -0.41
C PHE A 40 35.62 4.07 -0.03
N TYR A 41 34.40 4.43 -0.48
CA TYR A 41 33.79 5.71 -0.14
C TYR A 41 33.51 5.84 1.36
N SER A 42 32.97 4.80 2.00
CA SER A 42 32.71 4.82 3.44
C SER A 42 33.98 4.99 4.29
N LEU A 43 35.11 4.38 3.90
CA LEU A 43 36.39 4.57 4.59
C LEU A 43 36.94 5.99 4.43
N LEU A 44 36.66 6.66 3.32
CA LEU A 44 37.02 8.06 3.09
C LEU A 44 36.05 9.05 3.74
N GLY A 45 34.89 8.58 4.26
CA GLY A 45 33.81 9.42 4.77
C GLY A 45 32.90 10.02 3.68
N GLY A 46 32.94 9.48 2.46
CA GLY A 46 32.09 9.88 1.35
C GLY A 46 30.66 9.34 1.43
N ALA A 47 29.75 9.97 0.70
CA ALA A 47 28.33 9.61 0.65
C ALA A 47 28.08 8.47 -0.32
N MET A 48 27.47 7.38 0.16
CA MET A 48 26.89 6.34 -0.69
C MET A 48 25.42 6.66 -0.95
N LEU A 49 25.06 6.79 -2.22
CA LEU A 49 23.70 7.15 -2.63
C LEU A 49 22.77 5.94 -2.60
N SER A 50 21.51 6.16 -2.19
CA SER A 50 20.45 5.14 -2.25
C SER A 50 20.03 4.85 -3.70
N PHE A 51 19.31 3.74 -3.89
CA PHE A 51 18.86 3.31 -5.22
C PHE A 51 17.39 2.85 -5.25
N TYR A 52 16.89 2.20 -4.21
CA TYR A 52 15.60 1.52 -4.26
C TYR A 52 14.41 2.49 -4.28
N ASP A 53 14.51 3.55 -3.47
CA ASP A 53 13.63 4.71 -3.50
C ASP A 53 13.79 5.50 -4.81
N TRP A 54 15.02 5.72 -5.27
CA TRP A 54 15.33 6.48 -6.49
C TRP A 54 14.79 5.83 -7.77
N TYR A 55 14.85 4.50 -7.87
CA TYR A 55 14.28 3.75 -8.99
C TYR A 55 12.76 3.65 -8.96
N ALA A 56 12.14 4.12 -7.86
CA ALA A 56 10.72 3.92 -7.57
C ALA A 56 10.32 2.44 -7.46
N ASP A 57 11.28 1.57 -7.14
CA ASP A 57 11.04 0.16 -6.86
C ASP A 57 10.63 -0.07 -5.40
N LEU A 58 10.99 0.85 -4.49
CA LEU A 58 10.52 0.86 -3.11
C LEU A 58 8.99 1.11 -3.09
N PRO A 59 8.18 0.12 -2.71
CA PRO A 59 6.75 0.35 -2.53
C PRO A 59 6.57 1.12 -1.22
N VAL A 60 6.38 2.44 -1.30
CA VAL A 60 6.22 3.33 -0.13
C VAL A 60 5.12 2.85 0.84
N ALA A 61 4.13 2.12 0.33
CA ALA A 61 3.08 1.49 1.13
C ALA A 61 3.60 0.36 2.06
N SER A 62 4.66 -0.38 1.72
CA SER A 62 5.18 -1.47 2.57
C SER A 62 5.71 -0.95 3.91
N PRO A 63 6.60 0.08 3.96
CA PRO A 63 6.99 0.67 5.23
C PRO A 63 5.82 1.30 6.00
N GLN A 64 4.81 1.85 5.30
CA GLN A 64 3.63 2.44 5.94
C GLN A 64 2.73 1.40 6.60
N MET A 65 2.53 0.24 5.96
CA MET A 65 1.61 -0.80 6.43
C MET A 65 2.27 -1.81 7.37
N PHE A 66 3.52 -2.18 7.08
CA PHE A 66 4.20 -3.30 7.76
C PHE A 66 5.46 -2.87 8.52
N GLY A 67 5.94 -1.64 8.33
CA GLY A 67 7.22 -1.20 8.89
C GLY A 67 8.43 -1.94 8.32
N ASP A 68 8.27 -2.57 7.15
CA ASP A 68 9.28 -3.33 6.43
C ASP A 68 9.60 -2.67 5.08
N GLN A 69 10.86 -2.78 4.63
CA GLN A 69 11.29 -2.20 3.35
C GLN A 69 10.52 -2.80 2.18
N THR A 70 10.67 -4.11 1.98
CA THR A 70 9.97 -4.97 1.03
C THR A 70 10.31 -6.43 1.38
N ASP A 71 9.30 -7.21 1.70
CA ASP A 71 9.39 -8.67 1.75
C ASP A 71 8.21 -9.24 0.95
N VAL A 72 8.48 -10.26 0.13
CA VAL A 72 7.53 -10.84 -0.83
C VAL A 72 7.69 -12.35 -0.88
N PRO A 73 6.61 -13.11 -1.14
CA PRO A 73 6.73 -14.56 -1.33
C PRO A 73 7.61 -14.88 -2.53
N GLU A 74 8.31 -16.02 -2.46
CA GLU A 74 9.06 -16.55 -3.60
C GLU A 74 8.12 -16.95 -4.75
N SER A 75 8.66 -17.05 -5.96
CA SER A 75 7.86 -17.43 -7.15
C SER A 75 7.26 -18.83 -7.06
N GLY A 76 7.91 -19.74 -6.32
CA GLY A 76 7.37 -21.08 -6.05
C GLY A 76 6.03 -21.06 -5.32
N ASP A 77 5.78 -20.06 -4.47
CA ASP A 77 4.51 -19.93 -3.74
C ASP A 77 3.34 -19.54 -4.65
N TRP A 78 3.60 -19.04 -5.87
CA TRP A 78 2.55 -18.78 -6.85
C TRP A 78 1.80 -20.04 -7.24
N TRP A 79 2.44 -21.22 -7.13
CA TRP A 79 1.83 -22.52 -7.36
C TRP A 79 0.73 -22.87 -6.35
N ASP A 80 0.81 -22.33 -5.13
CA ASP A 80 -0.11 -22.65 -4.03
C ASP A 80 -1.35 -21.76 -3.99
N ALA A 81 -1.34 -20.63 -4.69
CA ALA A 81 -2.51 -19.77 -4.81
C ALA A 81 -3.62 -20.41 -5.68
N GLY A 82 -4.88 -20.36 -5.22
CA GLY A 82 -6.04 -20.75 -6.03
C GLY A 82 -6.55 -19.65 -6.97
N TYR A 83 -6.13 -18.41 -6.74
CA TYR A 83 -6.53 -17.23 -7.50
C TYR A 83 -5.36 -16.23 -7.54
N LEU A 84 -4.97 -15.79 -8.73
CA LEU A 84 -3.85 -14.87 -8.95
C LEU A 84 -4.31 -13.66 -9.77
N ILE A 85 -3.97 -12.45 -9.31
CA ILE A 85 -4.17 -11.22 -10.06
C ILE A 85 -2.81 -10.67 -10.46
N MET A 86 -2.50 -10.71 -11.76
CA MET A 86 -1.35 -10.00 -12.34
C MET A 86 -1.74 -8.54 -12.56
N TRP A 87 -1.50 -7.70 -11.55
CA TRP A 87 -1.88 -6.28 -11.58
C TRP A 87 -0.67 -5.42 -11.91
N GLY A 88 -0.64 -4.80 -13.10
CA GLY A 88 0.47 -3.95 -13.52
C GLY A 88 1.82 -4.65 -13.66
N SER A 89 1.85 -5.99 -13.64
CA SER A 89 3.06 -6.81 -13.72
C SER A 89 3.06 -7.68 -14.96
N ASN A 90 4.04 -7.48 -15.85
CA ASN A 90 4.18 -8.24 -17.09
C ASN A 90 5.13 -9.44 -16.89
N LEU A 91 4.70 -10.40 -16.04
CA LEU A 91 5.50 -11.55 -15.60
C LEU A 91 6.29 -12.27 -16.70
N PRO A 92 5.73 -12.60 -17.89
CA PRO A 92 6.48 -13.32 -18.91
C PRO A 92 7.71 -12.57 -19.45
N VAL A 93 7.69 -11.24 -19.37
CA VAL A 93 8.75 -10.36 -19.89
C VAL A 93 9.71 -9.93 -18.79
N THR A 94 9.19 -9.55 -17.62
CA THR A 94 10.00 -8.97 -16.53
C THR A 94 10.46 -10.00 -15.50
N CYS A 95 9.83 -11.18 -15.48
CA CYS A 95 10.12 -12.29 -14.57
C CYS A 95 10.20 -13.61 -15.36
N THR A 96 10.78 -13.57 -16.57
CA THR A 96 10.87 -14.72 -17.49
C THR A 96 11.33 -16.04 -16.85
N PRO A 97 12.37 -16.08 -15.98
CA PRO A 97 12.78 -17.35 -15.36
C PRO A 97 11.72 -17.95 -14.42
N ASP A 98 10.85 -17.13 -13.83
CA ASP A 98 9.85 -17.53 -12.85
C ASP A 98 8.45 -17.71 -13.45
N ALA A 99 8.20 -17.20 -14.66
CA ALA A 99 6.88 -17.15 -15.28
C ALA A 99 6.22 -18.54 -15.44
N HIS A 100 7.01 -19.61 -15.48
CA HIS A 100 6.49 -20.97 -15.57
C HIS A 100 5.61 -21.34 -14.37
N TRP A 101 5.92 -20.86 -13.15
CA TRP A 101 5.12 -21.15 -11.96
C TRP A 101 3.67 -20.71 -12.11
N MET A 102 3.45 -19.49 -12.62
CA MET A 102 2.11 -18.99 -12.91
C MET A 102 1.42 -19.80 -14.00
N VAL A 103 2.11 -20.13 -15.09
CA VAL A 103 1.52 -20.88 -16.21
C VAL A 103 1.14 -22.31 -15.79
N GLU A 104 2.02 -22.98 -15.04
CA GLU A 104 1.82 -24.34 -14.59
C GLU A 104 0.70 -24.42 -13.55
N ALA A 105 0.60 -23.44 -12.63
CA ALA A 105 -0.45 -23.39 -11.60
C ALA A 105 -1.87 -23.35 -12.20
N ARG A 106 -2.03 -22.78 -13.40
CA ARG A 106 -3.30 -22.80 -14.13
C ARG A 106 -3.76 -24.22 -14.48
N TYR A 107 -2.84 -25.16 -14.75
CA TYR A 107 -3.20 -26.56 -15.00
C TYR A 107 -3.75 -27.27 -13.75
N ARG A 108 -3.46 -26.76 -12.55
CA ARG A 108 -4.06 -27.19 -11.28
C ARG A 108 -5.44 -26.55 -11.03
N GLY A 109 -5.86 -25.62 -11.87
CA GLY A 109 -7.14 -24.92 -11.77
C GLY A 109 -7.07 -23.54 -11.10
N GLN A 110 -5.87 -22.98 -10.92
CA GLN A 110 -5.72 -21.57 -10.50
C GLN A 110 -6.37 -20.66 -11.55
N LYS A 111 -7.24 -19.74 -11.11
CA LYS A 111 -7.75 -18.65 -11.96
C LYS A 111 -6.76 -17.49 -11.98
N VAL A 112 -6.45 -16.99 -13.17
CA VAL A 112 -5.52 -15.88 -13.39
C VAL A 112 -6.25 -14.71 -14.03
N VAL A 113 -6.15 -13.52 -13.44
CA VAL A 113 -6.70 -12.28 -13.98
C VAL A 113 -5.55 -11.30 -14.27
N ALA A 114 -5.59 -10.65 -15.43
CA ALA A 114 -4.65 -9.57 -15.75
C ALA A 114 -5.35 -8.21 -15.66
N VAL A 115 -4.78 -7.30 -14.88
CA VAL A 115 -5.17 -5.88 -14.86
C VAL A 115 -4.05 -5.08 -15.52
N SER A 116 -4.31 -4.61 -16.73
CA SER A 116 -3.34 -3.89 -17.55
C SER A 116 -4.08 -3.01 -18.56
N PRO A 117 -3.69 -1.74 -18.76
CA PRO A 117 -4.38 -0.82 -19.67
C PRO A 117 -4.29 -1.25 -21.14
N ASP A 118 -3.21 -1.93 -21.52
CA ASP A 118 -2.95 -2.45 -22.85
C ASP A 118 -3.02 -3.98 -22.89
N TYR A 119 -3.06 -4.55 -24.10
CA TYR A 119 -3.00 -6.00 -24.28
C TYR A 119 -1.55 -6.49 -24.19
N ALA A 120 -0.99 -6.40 -22.97
CA ALA A 120 0.39 -6.78 -22.68
C ALA A 120 0.60 -8.30 -22.75
N ASP A 121 1.87 -8.71 -22.78
CA ASP A 121 2.27 -10.11 -22.96
C ASP A 121 1.75 -11.07 -21.88
N ASN A 122 1.53 -10.59 -20.65
CA ASN A 122 0.92 -11.35 -19.57
C ASN A 122 -0.57 -11.66 -19.83
N VAL A 123 -1.29 -10.80 -20.56
CA VAL A 123 -2.74 -10.93 -20.79
C VAL A 123 -3.07 -12.21 -21.55
N LYS A 124 -2.19 -12.68 -22.46
CA LYS A 124 -2.40 -13.93 -23.21
C LYS A 124 -2.43 -15.18 -22.32
N PHE A 125 -1.92 -15.08 -21.09
CA PHE A 125 -1.91 -16.17 -20.10
C PHE A 125 -3.03 -16.03 -19.06
N ALA A 126 -3.81 -14.95 -19.07
CA ALA A 126 -4.90 -14.74 -18.13
C ALA A 126 -6.21 -15.36 -18.65
N ASP A 127 -7.09 -15.73 -17.72
CA ASP A 127 -8.45 -16.18 -18.01
C ASP A 127 -9.38 -14.97 -18.25
N GLU A 128 -9.12 -13.85 -17.56
CA GLU A 128 -9.83 -12.58 -17.74
C GLU A 128 -8.86 -11.41 -17.84
N TRP A 129 -9.22 -10.43 -18.66
CA TRP A 129 -8.48 -9.18 -18.82
C TRP A 129 -9.34 -7.99 -18.43
N LEU A 130 -8.81 -7.15 -17.55
CA LEU A 130 -9.42 -5.90 -17.15
C LEU A 130 -8.54 -4.73 -17.59
N ALA A 131 -9.00 -4.01 -18.61
CA ALA A 131 -8.33 -2.85 -19.18
C ALA A 131 -8.65 -1.56 -18.40
N ALA A 132 -8.14 -1.44 -17.17
CA ALA A 132 -8.26 -0.21 -16.39
C ALA A 132 -7.52 0.96 -17.06
N GLN A 133 -8.04 2.19 -16.94
CA GLN A 133 -7.33 3.37 -17.44
C GLN A 133 -6.03 3.57 -16.62
N PRO A 134 -4.89 3.91 -17.26
CA PRO A 134 -3.63 4.09 -16.55
C PRO A 134 -3.75 5.04 -15.35
N GLY A 135 -3.27 4.59 -14.19
CA GLY A 135 -3.27 5.39 -12.96
C GLY A 135 -4.61 5.47 -12.23
N THR A 136 -5.63 4.72 -12.68
CA THR A 136 -6.96 4.66 -12.02
C THR A 136 -7.18 3.40 -11.20
N ASP A 137 -6.15 2.56 -11.09
CA ASP A 137 -6.16 1.28 -10.38
C ASP A 137 -6.60 1.41 -8.91
N GLY A 138 -6.27 2.53 -8.27
CA GLY A 138 -6.73 2.82 -6.90
C GLY A 138 -8.25 2.90 -6.79
N ALA A 139 -8.95 3.45 -7.79
CA ALA A 139 -10.42 3.50 -7.78
C ALA A 139 -11.02 2.10 -7.93
N LEU A 140 -10.43 1.25 -8.77
CA LEU A 140 -10.80 -0.15 -8.92
C LEU A 140 -10.58 -0.94 -7.61
N ALA A 141 -9.41 -0.80 -6.98
CA ALA A 141 -9.08 -1.45 -5.71
C ALA A 141 -10.04 -1.03 -4.59
N MET A 142 -10.39 0.27 -4.50
CA MET A 142 -11.37 0.77 -3.54
C MET A 142 -12.79 0.21 -3.78
N ALA A 143 -13.20 0.06 -5.05
CA ALA A 143 -14.47 -0.56 -5.39
C ALA A 143 -14.50 -2.06 -5.02
N MET A 144 -13.40 -2.79 -5.27
CA MET A 144 -13.25 -4.19 -4.83
C MET A 144 -13.31 -4.29 -3.31
N GLY A 145 -12.58 -3.41 -2.59
CA GLY A 145 -12.60 -3.32 -1.13
C GLY A 145 -14.00 -3.04 -0.59
N HIS A 146 -14.77 -2.15 -1.22
CA HIS A 146 -16.16 -1.89 -0.84
C HIS A 146 -17.03 -3.15 -0.91
N VAL A 147 -16.95 -3.91 -2.00
CA VAL A 147 -17.72 -5.16 -2.16
C VAL A 147 -17.27 -6.20 -1.13
N ILE A 148 -15.96 -6.34 -0.90
CA ILE A 148 -15.42 -7.27 0.11
C ILE A 148 -15.94 -6.91 1.52
N LEU A 149 -15.85 -5.64 1.92
CA LEU A 149 -16.32 -5.18 3.23
C LEU A 149 -17.83 -5.35 3.37
N LYS A 150 -18.59 -4.90 2.38
CA LYS A 150 -20.05 -5.01 2.40
C LYS A 150 -20.50 -6.47 2.46
N GLU A 151 -20.02 -7.31 1.55
CA GLU A 151 -20.53 -8.68 1.47
C GLU A 151 -19.97 -9.56 2.58
N PHE A 152 -18.69 -9.47 2.94
CA PHE A 152 -18.01 -10.45 3.79
C PHE A 152 -17.74 -10.01 5.24
N PHE A 153 -18.04 -8.76 5.58
CA PHE A 153 -18.01 -8.27 6.96
C PHE A 153 -19.38 -7.76 7.44
N VAL A 154 -20.19 -7.19 6.54
CA VAL A 154 -21.48 -6.57 6.88
C VAL A 154 -22.66 -7.51 6.61
N ASP A 155 -22.87 -7.93 5.36
CA ASP A 155 -24.03 -8.74 4.94
C ASP A 155 -23.91 -10.19 5.43
N ARG A 156 -22.73 -10.81 5.28
CA ARG A 156 -22.34 -12.04 5.98
C ARG A 156 -21.02 -11.80 6.70
N ALA A 157 -20.87 -12.33 7.91
CA ALA A 157 -19.59 -12.31 8.61
C ALA A 157 -18.79 -13.58 8.27
N THR A 158 -17.71 -13.43 7.49
CA THR A 158 -16.83 -14.54 7.15
C THR A 158 -15.80 -14.74 8.25
N LEU A 159 -15.92 -15.84 9.02
CA LEU A 159 -15.15 -16.05 10.26
C LEU A 159 -13.64 -15.89 10.08
N TYR A 160 -13.08 -16.51 9.04
CA TYR A 160 -11.65 -16.40 8.76
C TYR A 160 -11.20 -14.94 8.57
N PHE A 161 -11.96 -14.14 7.82
CA PHE A 161 -11.62 -12.73 7.58
C PHE A 161 -11.77 -11.89 8.86
N THR A 162 -12.86 -12.10 9.61
CA THR A 162 -13.09 -11.35 10.85
C THR A 162 -12.05 -11.66 11.91
N ASP A 163 -11.62 -12.92 12.02
CA ASP A 163 -10.61 -13.33 12.99
C ASP A 163 -9.22 -12.83 12.58
N TYR A 164 -8.91 -12.83 11.28
CA TYR A 164 -7.66 -12.31 10.76
C TYR A 164 -7.51 -10.82 11.09
N VAL A 165 -8.49 -9.99 10.72
CA VAL A 165 -8.38 -8.53 10.94
C VAL A 165 -8.44 -8.12 12.41
N ARG A 166 -9.05 -8.93 13.29
CA ARG A 166 -9.02 -8.65 14.73
C ARG A 166 -7.62 -8.85 15.33
N LYS A 167 -6.82 -9.74 14.76
CA LYS A 167 -5.52 -10.16 15.32
C LYS A 167 -4.32 -9.50 14.63
N PHE A 168 -4.39 -9.33 13.32
CA PHE A 168 -3.23 -9.01 12.49
C PHE A 168 -3.31 -7.64 11.82
N THR A 169 -4.32 -6.82 12.15
CA THR A 169 -4.42 -5.46 11.63
C THR A 169 -4.73 -4.48 12.76
N ASP A 170 -4.60 -3.19 12.44
CA ASP A 170 -4.89 -2.07 13.32
C ASP A 170 -6.37 -1.63 13.30
N LEU A 171 -7.24 -2.34 12.57
CA LEU A 171 -8.68 -2.05 12.51
C LEU A 171 -9.40 -1.98 13.87
N PRO A 172 -9.05 -2.76 14.92
CA PRO A 172 -9.74 -2.67 16.20
C PRO A 172 -9.23 -1.54 17.11
N PHE A 173 -8.19 -0.81 16.71
CA PHE A 173 -7.60 0.24 17.54
C PHE A 173 -8.43 1.53 17.51
N LEU A 174 -8.42 2.23 18.64
CA LEU A 174 -9.21 3.44 18.83
C LEU A 174 -8.51 4.66 18.26
N VAL A 175 -9.26 5.48 17.52
CA VAL A 175 -8.81 6.77 16.98
C VAL A 175 -9.56 7.89 17.70
N ALA A 176 -8.82 8.88 18.21
CA ALA A 176 -9.40 10.08 18.80
C ALA A 176 -10.08 10.92 17.72
N LEU A 177 -11.21 11.54 18.06
CA LEU A 177 -11.93 12.45 17.16
C LEU A 177 -11.74 13.88 17.63
N ASP A 178 -11.22 14.72 16.74
CA ASP A 178 -11.09 16.15 16.98
C ASP A 178 -12.35 16.86 16.50
N GLU A 179 -12.89 17.79 17.29
CA GLU A 179 -13.93 18.69 16.79
C GLU A 179 -13.40 19.49 15.59
N ALA A 180 -14.21 19.57 14.54
CA ALA A 180 -13.82 20.17 13.27
C ALA A 180 -14.98 20.94 12.64
N GLY A 181 -14.68 22.11 12.07
CA GLY A 181 -15.66 22.93 11.35
C GLY A 181 -16.42 23.91 12.25
N ASP A 182 -17.20 24.79 11.62
CA ASP A 182 -17.99 25.81 12.29
C ASP A 182 -19.34 25.28 12.82
N GLU A 183 -19.73 24.06 12.41
CA GLU A 183 -20.99 23.41 12.82
C GLU A 183 -20.78 22.43 13.99
N PRO A 184 -21.51 22.58 15.11
CA PRO A 184 -21.44 21.65 16.24
C PRO A 184 -21.72 20.20 15.84
N GLY A 185 -20.92 19.28 16.36
CA GLY A 185 -21.07 17.84 16.10
C GLY A 185 -20.37 17.32 14.84
N THR A 186 -19.57 18.18 14.19
CA THR A 186 -18.67 17.75 13.11
C THR A 186 -17.30 17.38 13.69
N PHE A 187 -16.78 16.22 13.28
CA PHE A 187 -15.51 15.68 13.78
C PHE A 187 -14.60 15.27 12.63
N ARG A 188 -13.29 15.31 12.88
CA ARG A 188 -12.26 14.74 12.00
C ARG A 188 -11.45 13.67 12.75
N PRO A 189 -11.01 12.59 12.08
CA PRO A 189 -10.13 11.62 12.71
C PRO A 189 -8.80 12.28 13.08
N GLY A 190 -8.40 12.13 14.34
CA GLY A 190 -7.13 12.58 14.89
C GLY A 190 -6.12 11.44 14.96
N LYS A 191 -5.36 11.38 16.05
CA LYS A 191 -4.36 10.33 16.29
C LYS A 191 -5.00 9.08 16.90
N PHE A 192 -4.28 7.96 16.89
CA PHE A 192 -4.64 6.83 17.74
C PHE A 192 -4.69 7.24 19.22
N LEU A 193 -5.66 6.69 19.94
CA LEU A 193 -5.69 6.74 21.40
C LEU A 193 -4.57 5.86 21.94
N THR A 194 -3.81 6.39 22.90
CA THR A 194 -2.66 5.71 23.51
C THR A 194 -2.86 5.51 25.01
N ALA A 195 -2.01 4.67 25.62
CA ALA A 195 -2.03 4.44 27.06
C ALA A 195 -1.82 5.74 27.86
N ALA A 196 -1.05 6.69 27.32
CA ALA A 196 -0.84 8.02 27.91
C ALA A 196 -2.14 8.80 28.10
N ASP A 197 -3.15 8.56 27.24
CA ASP A 197 -4.43 9.26 27.25
C ASP A 197 -5.44 8.66 28.26
N LEU A 198 -5.22 7.41 28.72
CA LEU A 198 -6.15 6.70 29.63
C LEU A 198 -6.02 7.12 31.10
N GLY A 199 -4.95 7.84 31.47
CA GLY A 199 -4.62 8.15 32.86
C GLY A 199 -4.20 6.93 33.70
N GLY A 200 -4.11 7.12 35.02
CA GLY A 200 -3.85 6.02 35.97
C GLY A 200 -2.47 5.35 35.81
N GLU A 201 -2.43 4.03 36.04
CA GLU A 201 -1.21 3.22 35.91
C GLU A 201 -0.77 3.09 34.44
N GLN A 202 -1.74 2.97 33.51
CA GLN A 202 -1.46 2.83 32.08
C GLN A 202 -0.73 4.05 31.51
N ALA A 203 -1.11 5.26 31.91
CA ALA A 203 -0.43 6.48 31.49
C ALA A 203 0.98 6.66 32.10
N ARG A 204 1.30 5.91 33.17
CA ARG A 204 2.63 5.91 33.80
C ARG A 204 3.52 4.77 33.31
N ALA A 205 3.01 3.93 32.41
CA ALA A 205 3.80 2.87 31.81
C ALA A 205 4.94 3.44 30.97
N GLU A 206 6.05 2.70 30.88
CA GLU A 206 7.16 3.05 30.00
C GLU A 206 6.68 3.08 28.53
N HIS A 207 7.04 4.14 27.79
CA HIS A 207 6.62 4.38 26.41
C HIS A 207 5.09 4.39 26.20
N ALA A 208 4.32 4.90 27.17
CA ALA A 208 2.86 4.96 27.11
C ALA A 208 2.30 5.64 25.84
N GLU A 209 3.02 6.61 25.28
CA GLU A 209 2.69 7.34 24.05
C GLU A 209 2.83 6.49 22.76
N PHE A 210 3.50 5.33 22.83
CA PHE A 210 3.66 4.38 21.72
C PHE A 210 2.86 3.08 21.92
N ARG A 211 1.93 3.09 22.88
CA ARG A 211 1.09 1.95 23.25
C ARG A 211 -0.36 2.26 22.88
N THR A 212 -0.77 1.84 21.69
CA THR A 212 -2.12 2.08 21.16
C THR A 212 -3.17 1.22 21.87
N VAL A 213 -4.41 1.70 21.93
CA VAL A 213 -5.50 1.11 22.74
C VAL A 213 -6.58 0.47 21.87
N LEU A 214 -7.13 -0.66 22.30
CA LEU A 214 -8.32 -1.28 21.72
C LEU A 214 -9.43 -1.49 22.76
N LEU A 215 -10.63 -1.86 22.31
CA LEU A 215 -11.72 -2.28 23.19
C LEU A 215 -11.82 -3.81 23.24
N ASP A 216 -11.85 -4.35 24.45
CA ASP A 216 -12.15 -5.75 24.67
C ASP A 216 -13.66 -6.01 24.61
N GLU A 217 -14.09 -6.94 23.76
CA GLU A 217 -15.49 -7.29 23.55
C GLU A 217 -16.12 -7.94 24.79
N ALA A 218 -15.33 -8.68 25.57
CA ALA A 218 -15.83 -9.38 26.75
C ALA A 218 -16.17 -8.41 27.89
N THR A 219 -15.27 -7.47 28.19
CA THR A 219 -15.43 -6.50 29.28
C THR A 219 -16.06 -5.17 28.85
N GLY A 220 -15.93 -4.79 27.58
CA GLY A 220 -16.30 -3.47 27.08
C GLY A 220 -15.34 -2.35 27.51
N LEU A 221 -14.17 -2.70 28.06
CA LEU A 221 -13.19 -1.74 28.61
C LEU A 221 -12.02 -1.52 27.64
N PRO A 222 -11.38 -0.33 27.68
CA PRO A 222 -10.14 -0.09 26.96
C PRO A 222 -9.01 -0.93 27.55
N VAL A 223 -8.22 -1.52 26.66
CA VAL A 223 -7.05 -2.32 27.00
C VAL A 223 -5.90 -2.01 26.04
N VAL A 224 -4.68 -2.04 26.58
CA VAL A 224 -3.44 -1.95 25.82
C VAL A 224 -2.99 -3.38 25.50
N PRO A 225 -3.05 -3.83 24.24
CA PRO A 225 -2.60 -5.16 23.87
C PRO A 225 -1.06 -5.24 23.87
N ASN A 226 -0.54 -6.46 23.85
CA ASN A 226 0.85 -6.73 23.50
C ASN A 226 1.16 -6.32 22.05
N GLY A 227 2.45 -6.21 21.72
CA GLY A 227 2.92 -6.03 20.34
C GLY A 227 2.96 -4.59 19.83
N THR A 228 2.56 -3.62 20.65
CA THR A 228 2.66 -2.20 20.29
C THR A 228 4.12 -1.75 20.20
N LEU A 229 4.39 -0.61 19.55
CA LEU A 229 5.76 -0.11 19.40
C LEU A 229 6.43 0.16 20.76
N GLY A 230 5.65 0.55 21.77
CA GLY A 230 6.14 0.73 23.14
C GLY A 230 6.63 -0.55 23.83
N ASP A 231 6.27 -1.74 23.32
CA ASP A 231 6.79 -3.02 23.81
C ASP A 231 8.13 -3.42 23.21
N ARG A 232 8.51 -2.82 22.07
CA ARG A 232 9.73 -3.20 21.34
C ARG A 232 11.01 -2.78 22.08
N TYR A 233 10.94 -1.72 22.87
CA TYR A 233 12.08 -1.12 23.57
C TYR A 233 11.74 -0.92 25.06
N GLY A 234 12.77 -0.89 25.90
CA GLY A 234 12.63 -0.72 27.34
C GLY A 234 12.42 -2.03 28.10
N ASP A 235 12.66 -1.99 29.42
CA ASP A 235 12.61 -3.19 30.26
C ASP A 235 11.16 -3.65 30.50
N ALA A 236 10.19 -2.72 30.55
CA ALA A 236 8.79 -3.05 30.79
C ALA A 236 8.11 -3.79 29.61
N GLY A 237 8.66 -3.64 28.40
CA GLY A 237 8.20 -4.28 27.16
C GLY A 237 8.83 -5.65 26.89
N ALA A 238 9.87 -6.03 27.64
CA ALA A 238 10.59 -7.29 27.43
C ALA A 238 9.61 -8.50 27.49
N GLY A 239 9.61 -9.29 26.42
CA GLY A 239 8.73 -10.46 26.28
C GLY A 239 7.30 -10.16 25.83
N LYS A 240 6.91 -8.90 25.67
CA LYS A 240 5.55 -8.47 25.25
C LYS A 240 5.47 -7.98 23.81
N TRP A 241 6.60 -7.84 23.10
CA TRP A 241 6.60 -7.48 21.69
C TRP A 241 6.28 -8.69 20.81
N ASN A 242 5.00 -9.08 20.80
CA ASN A 242 4.44 -10.19 20.02
C ASN A 242 2.94 -9.95 19.79
N LEU A 243 2.32 -10.73 18.91
CA LEU A 243 0.90 -10.61 18.54
C LEU A 243 -0.01 -11.51 19.39
N ASP A 244 0.44 -11.99 20.55
CA ASP A 244 -0.39 -12.79 21.46
C ASP A 244 -1.30 -11.86 22.28
N LEU A 245 -2.61 -12.00 22.06
CA LEU A 245 -3.65 -11.22 22.72
C LEU A 245 -4.08 -11.83 24.07
N GLY A 246 -3.60 -13.03 24.43
CA GLY A 246 -4.04 -13.75 25.61
C GLY A 246 -5.56 -13.92 25.64
N ASP A 247 -6.19 -13.51 26.74
CA ASP A 247 -7.65 -13.56 26.90
C ASP A 247 -8.40 -12.38 26.25
N THR A 248 -7.67 -11.40 25.71
CA THR A 248 -8.27 -10.19 25.12
C THR A 248 -8.94 -10.53 23.80
N ARG A 249 -10.21 -10.12 23.65
CA ARG A 249 -10.93 -10.29 22.39
C ARG A 249 -11.28 -8.92 21.79
N PRO A 250 -10.52 -8.44 20.80
CA PRO A 250 -10.81 -7.14 20.19
C PRO A 250 -12.21 -7.10 19.58
N CYS A 251 -12.90 -5.98 19.77
CA CYS A 251 -14.17 -5.70 19.11
C CYS A 251 -14.03 -5.83 17.58
N SER A 252 -14.99 -6.51 16.93
CA SER A 252 -15.02 -6.53 15.46
C SER A 252 -15.38 -5.17 14.89
N PRO A 253 -14.95 -4.87 13.66
CA PRO A 253 -15.57 -3.80 12.87
C PRO A 253 -17.09 -3.97 12.79
N PRO A 254 -17.85 -2.86 12.59
CA PRO A 254 -19.29 -2.83 12.76
C PRO A 254 -19.99 -3.89 11.90
N ARG A 255 -20.78 -4.75 12.56
CA ARG A 255 -21.75 -5.63 11.90
C ARG A 255 -22.95 -4.80 11.45
N ALA A 256 -23.54 -5.08 10.28
CA ALA A 256 -24.88 -4.58 10.00
C ALA A 256 -25.81 -5.02 11.14
N ALA A 257 -26.61 -4.09 11.63
CA ALA A 257 -27.64 -4.34 12.62
C ALA A 257 -28.77 -5.20 12.02
N GLY A 258 -28.50 -6.50 11.78
CA GLY A 258 -29.47 -7.48 11.30
C GLY A 258 -29.98 -8.35 12.44
N ARG A 259 -31.25 -8.11 12.85
CA ARG A 259 -32.24 -8.90 13.63
C ARG A 259 -31.85 -9.82 14.81
N HIS A 260 -30.61 -10.24 14.99
CA HIS A 260 -30.13 -10.93 16.18
C HIS A 260 -29.21 -10.01 16.97
N ARG A 261 -29.79 -9.34 17.99
CA ARG A 261 -29.03 -8.68 19.04
C ARG A 261 -28.30 -9.75 19.88
N SER A 262 -27.14 -10.21 19.43
CA SER A 262 -26.17 -10.73 20.39
C SER A 262 -25.61 -9.54 21.16
N ARG A 263 -25.71 -9.57 22.49
CA ARG A 263 -25.11 -8.58 23.40
C ARG A 263 -23.59 -8.55 23.18
N SER A 264 -23.12 -7.74 22.23
CA SER A 264 -21.72 -7.36 22.15
C SER A 264 -21.62 -6.01 22.85
N ASN A 265 -20.67 -5.90 23.78
CA ASN A 265 -20.41 -4.65 24.53
C ASN A 265 -19.63 -3.63 23.67
N CYS A 266 -19.50 -3.88 22.36
CA CYS A 266 -18.81 -3.01 21.43
C CYS A 266 -19.74 -1.87 20.99
N PRO A 267 -19.43 -0.60 21.33
CA PRO A 267 -20.22 0.53 20.88
C PRO A 267 -20.08 0.69 19.35
N VAL A 268 -21.20 0.56 18.63
CA VAL A 268 -21.29 0.99 17.22
C VAL A 268 -21.76 2.45 17.24
N SER A 269 -20.84 3.41 17.21
CA SER A 269 -21.21 4.80 16.96
C SER A 269 -21.20 5.06 15.46
N THR A 270 -22.34 4.82 14.80
CA THR A 270 -22.64 5.53 13.56
C THR A 270 -23.17 6.91 13.93
N PRO A 271 -22.69 8.02 13.35
CA PRO A 271 -23.32 9.32 13.58
C PRO A 271 -24.79 9.22 13.16
N PRO A 272 -25.75 9.61 14.02
CA PRO A 272 -27.15 9.59 13.66
C PRO A 272 -27.37 10.54 12.48
N THR A 273 -27.94 10.04 11.39
CA THR A 273 -28.60 10.90 10.40
C THR A 273 -29.65 11.72 11.12
N ALA A 274 -29.35 13.01 11.32
CA ALA A 274 -30.21 13.94 12.05
C ALA A 274 -31.57 14.03 11.37
N ALA A 275 -32.58 13.42 11.99
CA ALA A 275 -33.97 13.73 11.73
C ALA A 275 -34.24 15.15 12.23
N ARG A 276 -34.68 16.04 11.33
CA ARG A 276 -35.16 17.39 11.62
C ARG A 276 -36.21 17.37 12.74
N ALA A 277 -35.96 18.14 13.80
CA ALA A 277 -36.98 18.76 14.64
C ALA A 277 -36.42 20.12 15.12
N GLY A 278 -37.16 21.19 14.83
CA GLY A 278 -36.69 22.57 14.97
C GLY A 278 -37.03 23.28 16.28
N CYS A 279 -36.77 24.59 16.26
CA CYS A 279 -37.07 25.63 17.25
C CYS A 279 -36.19 25.60 18.52
N GLY A 280 -35.51 26.65 18.97
CA GLY A 280 -35.45 28.06 18.57
C GLY A 280 -34.80 28.87 19.71
N ALA A 281 -34.43 30.12 19.39
CA ALA A 281 -34.08 31.23 20.30
C ALA A 281 -32.59 31.51 20.65
N ALA A 282 -32.10 32.55 19.96
CA ALA A 282 -31.48 33.77 20.50
C ALA A 282 -30.04 33.75 21.07
N CYS A 283 -29.13 34.34 20.30
CA CYS A 283 -27.93 35.08 20.75
C CYS A 283 -28.36 36.41 21.41
N PRO A 284 -27.54 37.11 22.24
CA PRO A 284 -26.46 37.92 21.64
C PRO A 284 -25.15 38.10 22.45
N TYR A 285 -24.14 38.45 21.66
CA TYR A 285 -22.79 38.99 21.92
C TYR A 285 -22.62 40.15 22.94
N ALA A 286 -21.45 40.18 23.60
CA ALA A 286 -20.54 41.32 23.85
C ALA A 286 -19.30 40.77 24.60
N GLY A 287 -18.02 41.13 24.43
CA GLY A 287 -17.29 42.18 23.71
C GLY A 287 -15.77 41.90 23.78
N SER A 288 -15.00 42.48 22.86
CA SER A 288 -13.56 42.30 22.55
C SER A 288 -12.59 43.01 23.54
N PRO A 289 -11.28 43.24 23.25
CA PRO A 289 -10.19 42.41 22.67
C PRO A 289 -8.85 42.48 23.48
N GLY A 290 -7.87 41.60 23.17
CA GLY A 290 -6.45 41.93 23.34
C GLY A 290 -5.50 40.75 23.65
N GLY A 291 -4.37 40.67 22.92
CA GLY A 291 -3.14 40.04 23.43
C GLY A 291 -2.44 38.99 22.56
N TRP A 292 -1.70 39.46 21.55
CA TRP A 292 -0.41 38.96 21.01
C TRP A 292 -0.04 37.45 21.00
N SER A 293 0.20 36.94 19.78
CA SER A 293 0.96 35.72 19.46
C SER A 293 2.45 36.02 19.17
N PRO A 294 3.40 35.07 19.40
CA PRO A 294 4.66 35.02 18.67
C PRO A 294 4.55 34.07 17.46
N ARG A 295 4.85 34.61 16.27
CA ARG A 295 4.96 33.87 15.01
C ARG A 295 6.27 33.08 14.97
N SER A 296 6.20 31.81 14.57
CA SER A 296 7.30 31.11 13.90
C SER A 296 7.23 31.40 12.41
N THR A 297 8.37 31.81 11.85
CA THR A 297 8.55 32.13 10.44
C THR A 297 8.85 30.84 9.69
N THR A 298 8.02 30.47 8.72
CA THR A 298 8.43 29.56 7.65
C THR A 298 7.82 30.04 6.34
N CYS A 299 8.70 30.42 5.43
CA CYS A 299 8.36 30.83 4.08
C CYS A 299 7.80 29.63 3.28
N CYS A 300 6.56 29.73 2.81
CA CYS A 300 6.09 29.00 1.64
C CYS A 300 5.36 29.96 0.71
N TRP A 301 5.76 29.92 -0.55
CA TRP A 301 5.22 30.70 -1.66
C TRP A 301 3.72 30.40 -1.90
N PRO A 302 2.92 31.38 -2.36
CA PRO A 302 1.46 31.29 -2.39
C PRO A 302 0.91 30.57 -3.63
N SER A 303 0.05 29.57 -3.41
CA SER A 303 -0.94 29.12 -4.39
C SER A 303 -2.22 29.94 -4.24
N THR A 304 -2.46 30.87 -5.15
CA THR A 304 -3.77 31.49 -5.41
C THR A 304 -4.68 30.43 -6.10
N ALA A 305 -5.99 30.29 -5.89
CA ALA A 305 -6.99 31.08 -5.18
C ALA A 305 -8.24 30.21 -4.89
N SER A 306 -8.96 30.57 -3.82
CA SER A 306 -10.25 30.01 -3.39
C SER A 306 -11.42 30.29 -4.37
N PRO A 307 -12.52 29.50 -4.29
CA PRO A 307 -13.76 29.79 -4.99
C PRO A 307 -14.66 30.70 -4.15
N ALA A 308 -15.36 31.65 -4.79
CA ALA A 308 -16.49 32.33 -4.17
C ALA A 308 -17.58 32.67 -5.19
N THR A 309 -18.82 32.51 -4.72
CA THR A 309 -20.07 33.20 -5.10
C THR A 309 -21.01 32.54 -6.13
N ALA A 310 -22.30 32.57 -5.76
CA ALA A 310 -23.42 31.79 -6.24
C ALA A 310 -24.19 32.39 -7.44
N CYS A 311 -24.84 31.49 -8.20
CA CYS A 311 -26.10 31.51 -9.00
C CYS A 311 -26.82 32.85 -9.32
N PRO A 312 -27.46 32.98 -10.53
CA PRO A 312 -28.75 32.29 -10.75
C PRO A 312 -29.09 31.78 -12.18
N ALA A 313 -30.04 30.84 -12.17
CA ALA A 313 -31.03 30.40 -13.15
C ALA A 313 -31.01 30.88 -14.62
N GLY A 314 -31.24 29.92 -15.52
CA GLY A 314 -32.13 30.10 -16.68
C GLY A 314 -31.45 30.33 -18.04
N GLY A 315 -31.45 29.30 -18.88
CA GLY A 315 -31.20 29.46 -20.32
C GLY A 315 -30.60 28.21 -20.95
N ARG A 316 -31.41 27.46 -21.71
CA ARG A 316 -30.89 26.53 -22.72
C ARG A 316 -30.19 27.35 -23.82
N PRO A 317 -29.04 26.89 -24.35
CA PRO A 317 -28.77 27.12 -25.75
C PRO A 317 -28.52 25.82 -26.53
N ARG A 318 -29.13 25.86 -27.71
CA ARG A 318 -29.05 25.00 -28.89
C ARG A 318 -27.69 24.34 -29.17
N THR A 319 -27.81 23.12 -29.66
CA THR A 319 -26.90 22.41 -30.55
C THR A 319 -26.23 23.31 -31.59
N THR A 320 -24.90 23.32 -31.60
CA THR A 320 -24.08 23.63 -32.78
C THR A 320 -23.01 22.57 -32.91
N THR A 321 -23.16 21.73 -33.94
CA THR A 321 -22.16 20.81 -34.46
C THR A 321 -20.88 21.58 -34.84
N ARG A 322 -19.76 21.22 -34.21
CA ARG A 322 -18.42 21.61 -34.68
C ARG A 322 -17.71 20.35 -35.18
N ALA A 323 -17.40 20.34 -36.46
CA ALA A 323 -16.69 19.26 -37.13
C ALA A 323 -15.25 19.14 -36.58
N SER A 324 -14.84 17.91 -36.25
CA SER A 324 -13.43 17.56 -35.99
C SER A 324 -12.69 17.32 -37.31
N PRO A 325 -11.40 17.68 -37.42
CA PRO A 325 -10.60 17.40 -38.60
C PRO A 325 -10.25 15.91 -38.72
N ALA A 326 -10.23 15.40 -39.95
CA ALA A 326 -9.98 14.01 -40.30
C ALA A 326 -8.53 13.56 -40.01
N PRO A 327 -8.30 12.27 -39.67
CA PRO A 327 -6.95 11.71 -39.51
C PRO A 327 -6.26 11.44 -40.86
N PRO A 328 -4.91 11.44 -40.92
CA PRO A 328 -4.16 11.19 -42.16
C PRO A 328 -4.26 9.73 -42.64
N PRO A 329 -4.10 9.46 -43.95
CA PRO A 329 -4.36 8.14 -44.54
C PRO A 329 -3.30 7.10 -44.16
N GLY A 330 -3.78 5.88 -43.92
CA GLY A 330 -3.03 4.74 -43.41
C GLY A 330 -2.04 4.11 -44.39
N ARG A 331 -1.04 3.44 -43.82
CA ARG A 331 -0.09 2.55 -44.51
C ARG A 331 -0.82 1.28 -45.01
N PRO A 332 -0.40 0.70 -46.15
CA PRO A 332 -0.99 -0.54 -46.66
C PRO A 332 -0.62 -1.76 -45.78
N PRO A 333 -1.50 -2.78 -45.71
CA PRO A 333 -1.29 -3.94 -44.86
C PRO A 333 -0.18 -4.85 -45.39
N SER A 334 0.63 -5.39 -44.46
CA SER A 334 1.58 -6.48 -44.75
C SER A 334 0.82 -7.80 -44.91
N PRO A 335 1.28 -8.73 -45.77
CA PRO A 335 0.49 -9.89 -46.17
C PRO A 335 0.29 -10.89 -45.04
N ALA A 336 -0.94 -11.42 -44.98
CA ALA A 336 -1.39 -12.46 -44.07
C ALA A 336 -0.57 -13.76 -44.22
N TRP A 337 -0.14 -14.30 -43.08
CA TRP A 337 0.50 -15.60 -43.00
C TRP A 337 -0.55 -16.70 -43.17
N THR A 338 -0.42 -17.49 -44.25
CA THR A 338 -1.26 -18.67 -44.50
C THR A 338 -0.56 -19.93 -43.96
N PRO A 339 -1.27 -20.86 -43.33
CA PRO A 339 -0.66 -22.08 -42.79
C PRO A 339 -0.28 -23.03 -43.94
N GLY A 340 1.02 -23.16 -44.16
CA GLY A 340 1.60 -24.07 -45.15
C GLY A 340 1.40 -25.54 -44.76
N ARG A 341 0.93 -26.32 -45.74
CA ARG A 341 0.79 -27.78 -45.73
C ARG A 341 2.10 -28.49 -45.38
N ARG A 342 1.97 -29.60 -44.64
CA ARG A 342 2.99 -30.64 -44.47
C ARG A 342 3.50 -31.16 -45.82
N PRO A 343 4.83 -31.36 -45.98
CA PRO A 343 5.38 -32.38 -46.86
C PRO A 343 5.85 -33.59 -46.04
N GLY A 344 5.65 -34.78 -46.61
CA GLY A 344 5.87 -36.07 -45.97
C GLY A 344 7.33 -36.48 -45.78
N SER A 345 7.44 -37.62 -45.09
CA SER A 345 8.64 -38.37 -44.74
C SER A 345 9.52 -38.74 -45.96
N PRO A 346 10.83 -38.96 -45.71
CA PRO A 346 11.42 -40.22 -46.13
C PRO A 346 12.29 -40.90 -45.05
N GLY A 347 11.99 -42.18 -44.83
CA GLY A 347 12.94 -43.30 -44.77
C GLY A 347 14.26 -43.21 -43.99
N SER A 348 14.30 -43.96 -42.89
CA SER A 348 15.35 -44.91 -42.47
C SER A 348 16.83 -44.53 -42.53
N SER A 349 17.48 -44.46 -41.36
CA SER A 349 18.55 -45.41 -40.98
C SER A 349 19.00 -45.20 -39.53
N ARG A 350 18.99 -46.28 -38.75
CA ARG A 350 19.66 -46.39 -37.44
C ARG A 350 21.19 -46.37 -37.65
N PRO A 351 21.94 -45.96 -36.62
CA PRO A 351 22.73 -46.97 -35.94
C PRO A 351 22.67 -46.90 -34.40
N THR A 352 22.57 -48.09 -33.83
CA THR A 352 22.78 -48.45 -32.43
C THR A 352 24.24 -48.31 -32.00
N ARG A 353 24.49 -47.80 -30.78
CA ARG A 353 25.56 -48.11 -29.79
C ARG A 353 25.74 -46.89 -28.90
N ARG A 354 26.00 -46.92 -27.59
CA ARG A 354 26.13 -47.91 -26.51
C ARG A 354 26.44 -47.03 -25.28
N SER A 355 25.88 -47.34 -24.11
CA SER A 355 26.35 -46.78 -22.83
C SER A 355 27.83 -47.11 -22.55
N PRO A 356 28.49 -46.29 -21.73
CA PRO A 356 29.00 -46.77 -20.44
C PRO A 356 28.58 -45.81 -19.30
N ALA A 357 28.00 -46.31 -18.22
CA ALA A 357 28.66 -46.86 -17.04
C ALA A 357 29.43 -45.81 -16.20
N ALA A 358 28.99 -45.72 -14.95
CA ALA A 358 29.48 -44.89 -13.86
C ALA A 358 30.97 -45.07 -13.55
N VAL A 359 31.62 -44.00 -13.08
CA VAL A 359 32.71 -44.04 -12.09
C VAL A 359 32.69 -42.75 -11.25
N ARG A 360 32.51 -42.95 -9.94
CA ARG A 360 32.89 -42.15 -8.75
C ARG A 360 32.32 -40.75 -8.53
#